data_AF-A0A0C1YAW6-F1
#
_entry.id   AF-A0A0C1YAW6-F1
#
_cell.length_a   1.000
_cell.length_b   1.000
_cell.length_c   1.000
_cell.angle_alpha   90.00
_cell.angle_beta   90.00
_cell.angle_gamma   90.00
#
_symmetry.space_group_name_H-M   'P 1'
#
loop_
_entity.id
_entity.type
_entity.pdbx_description
1 polymer ?
#
loop_
_entity_poly.entity_id
_entity_poly.type
_entity_poly.pdbx_seq_one_letter_code
_entity_poly.pdbx_strand_id
1 'polypeptide(L)'
;MNFSASTLAVAGALTLGASLLAPGAIAQTTQDGTWLDEETNWNVPGAPIPLAPELEYSNLSECERTFRSPRLYEDALVEAAGWTLTGPAYIFGDTTLVMGMANADGMCRPFSYQAFVFVDGDFAGTLSPNLMDSRTDGSLYDVRLYNDGSIDAFFNRYAPEDALCCASAESRIFYNIESTDDGPLLVPQFPADTTDRPSP
;
A
#
# COMPACT_ATOMS: atom_id res chain seq x y z
N MET A 1 27.92 49.71 -59.22
CA MET A 1 29.17 49.23 -58.61
C MET A 1 28.92 49.01 -57.12
N ASN A 2 28.84 47.74 -56.73
CA ASN A 2 29.28 47.12 -55.46
C ASN A 2 28.87 47.62 -54.05
N PHE A 3 28.37 46.62 -53.28
CA PHE A 3 28.37 46.37 -51.82
C PHE A 3 27.60 47.35 -50.91
N SER A 4 26.92 46.97 -49.83
CA SER A 4 26.97 45.76 -49.00
C SER A 4 25.67 45.65 -48.19
N ALA A 5 25.13 44.44 -48.02
CA ALA A 5 23.99 44.18 -47.13
C ALA A 5 24.50 43.81 -45.73
N SER A 6 24.08 44.56 -44.70
CA SER A 6 24.37 44.26 -43.30
C SER A 6 23.24 43.41 -42.70
N THR A 7 23.57 42.16 -42.38
CA THR A 7 22.74 41.20 -41.67
C THR A 7 22.69 41.57 -40.18
N LEU A 8 21.50 41.84 -39.62
CA LEU A 8 21.27 41.85 -38.17
C LEU A 8 20.74 40.47 -37.76
N ALA A 9 21.53 39.74 -36.96
CA ALA A 9 21.09 38.52 -36.29
C ALA A 9 20.52 38.88 -34.92
N VAL A 10 19.23 38.63 -34.71
CA VAL A 10 18.59 38.70 -33.38
C VAL A 10 18.63 37.29 -32.81
N ALA A 11 19.45 37.08 -31.78
CA ALA A 11 19.49 35.84 -31.02
C ALA A 11 18.29 35.81 -30.05
N GLY A 12 17.28 35.00 -30.36
CA GLY A 12 16.20 34.67 -29.45
C GLY A 12 16.67 33.61 -28.45
N ALA A 13 16.75 33.96 -27.17
CA ALA A 13 17.00 33.02 -26.09
C ALA A 13 15.68 32.29 -25.75
N LEU A 14 15.55 31.03 -26.18
CA LEU A 14 14.51 30.12 -25.68
C LEU A 14 14.96 29.57 -24.32
N THR A 15 14.36 30.07 -23.24
CA THR A 15 14.45 29.45 -21.92
C THR A 15 13.48 28.27 -21.84
N LEU A 16 14.00 27.05 -21.98
CA LEU A 16 13.29 25.81 -21.61
C LEU A 16 13.23 25.72 -20.08
N GLY A 17 12.06 26.02 -19.52
CA GLY A 17 11.76 25.75 -18.11
C GLY A 17 11.50 24.25 -17.92
N ALA A 18 12.47 23.54 -17.35
CA ALA A 18 12.29 22.16 -16.91
C ALA A 18 11.55 22.17 -15.56
N SER A 19 10.26 21.82 -15.59
CA SER A 19 9.49 21.54 -14.38
C SER A 19 9.99 20.23 -13.77
N LEU A 20 10.74 20.32 -12.67
CA LEU A 20 11.11 19.20 -11.83
C LEU A 20 9.84 18.63 -11.18
N LEU A 21 9.35 17.50 -11.67
CA LEU A 21 8.42 16.65 -10.94
C LEU A 21 9.21 16.04 -9.76
N ALA A 22 8.96 16.53 -8.55
CA ALA A 22 9.51 15.93 -7.35
C ALA A 22 8.84 14.56 -7.12
N PRO A 23 9.60 13.46 -6.99
CA PRO A 23 9.06 12.20 -6.50
C PRO A 23 8.52 12.42 -5.09
N GLY A 24 7.27 12.01 -4.84
CA GLY A 24 6.74 11.94 -3.47
C GLY A 24 7.54 10.92 -2.67
N ALA A 25 8.52 11.38 -1.89
CA ALA A 25 9.22 10.55 -0.95
C ALA A 25 8.26 10.20 0.20
N ILE A 26 7.76 8.96 0.22
CA ILE A 26 7.14 8.40 1.41
C ILE A 26 8.28 8.17 2.40
N ALA A 27 8.24 8.86 3.53
CA ALA A 27 9.18 8.64 4.62
C ALA A 27 9.10 7.17 5.06
N GLN A 28 10.24 6.51 5.30
CA GLN A 28 10.26 5.19 5.90
C GLN A 28 9.73 5.31 7.33
N THR A 29 8.44 5.06 7.50
CA THR A 29 7.74 5.04 8.78
C THR A 29 8.19 3.85 9.60
N THR A 30 8.37 4.05 10.90
CA THR A 30 8.63 2.98 11.87
C THR A 30 7.48 1.96 11.84
N GLN A 31 7.82 0.68 11.85
CA GLN A 31 6.87 -0.44 11.94
C GLN A 31 6.44 -0.64 13.40
N ASP A 32 5.89 0.40 14.00
CA ASP A 32 5.61 0.46 15.43
C ASP A 32 4.10 0.47 15.76
N GLY A 33 3.24 0.20 14.77
CA GLY A 33 1.79 0.08 14.96
C GLY A 33 1.07 1.33 15.46
N THR A 34 1.78 2.43 15.73
CA THR A 34 1.25 3.62 16.41
C THR A 34 0.10 4.29 15.65
N TRP A 35 0.09 4.16 14.33
CA TRP A 35 -1.00 4.65 13.47
C TRP A 35 -2.37 4.03 13.80
N LEU A 36 -2.42 2.86 14.44
CA LEU A 36 -3.67 2.23 14.89
C LEU A 36 -4.34 3.01 16.03
N ASP A 37 -3.58 3.86 16.72
CA ASP A 37 -4.02 4.70 17.81
C ASP A 37 -4.29 6.16 17.35
N GLU A 38 -4.13 6.44 16.05
CA GLU A 38 -4.42 7.73 15.42
C GLU A 38 -5.84 7.77 14.82
N GLU A 39 -6.32 8.97 14.43
CA GLU A 39 -7.68 9.17 13.89
C GLU A 39 -7.71 9.70 12.45
N THR A 40 -6.58 9.63 11.73
CA THR A 40 -6.46 10.25 10.39
C THR A 40 -6.65 9.23 9.28
N ASN A 41 -7.57 9.49 8.35
CA ASN A 41 -7.63 8.75 7.08
C ASN A 41 -6.48 9.20 6.16
N TRP A 42 -5.63 8.26 5.74
CA TRP A 42 -4.53 8.49 4.80
C TRP A 42 -4.91 8.27 3.33
N ASN A 43 -6.03 7.61 3.07
CA ASN A 43 -6.48 7.34 1.70
C ASN A 43 -7.06 8.61 1.08
N VAL A 44 -6.82 8.79 -0.22
CA VAL A 44 -7.29 9.92 -1.01
C VAL A 44 -8.00 9.37 -2.25
N PRO A 45 -9.21 9.84 -2.61
CA PRO A 45 -9.89 9.39 -3.81
C PRO A 45 -9.06 9.65 -5.07
N GLY A 46 -9.07 8.72 -6.01
CA GLY A 46 -8.34 8.85 -7.26
C GLY A 46 -6.81 8.83 -7.13
N ALA A 47 -6.27 8.56 -5.92
CA ALA A 47 -4.84 8.36 -5.74
C ALA A 47 -4.35 7.16 -6.56
N PRO A 48 -3.10 7.18 -7.09
CA PRO A 48 -2.54 6.00 -7.73
C PRO A 48 -2.21 4.92 -6.69
N ILE A 49 -2.10 3.67 -7.15
CA ILE A 49 -1.58 2.57 -6.33
C ILE A 49 -0.13 2.92 -5.91
N PRO A 50 0.21 2.86 -4.62
CA PRO A 50 1.58 3.07 -4.16
C PRO A 50 2.55 2.08 -4.82
N LEU A 51 3.71 2.57 -5.27
CA LEU A 51 4.76 1.73 -5.84
C LEU A 51 5.41 0.86 -4.76
N ALA A 52 5.79 -0.36 -5.12
CA ALA A 52 6.62 -1.20 -4.26
C ALA A 52 7.97 -0.50 -3.98
N PRO A 53 8.47 -0.54 -2.73
CA PRO A 53 9.77 0.03 -2.42
C PRO A 53 10.89 -0.70 -3.17
N GLU A 54 11.90 0.06 -3.61
CA GLU A 54 13.16 -0.52 -4.06
C GLU A 54 13.98 -0.96 -2.83
N LEU A 55 14.38 -2.24 -2.81
CA LEU A 55 15.15 -2.82 -1.72
C LEU A 55 16.55 -3.18 -2.20
N GLU A 56 17.57 -2.85 -1.40
CA GLU A 56 18.95 -3.23 -1.69
C GLU A 56 19.13 -4.76 -1.69
N TYR A 57 18.38 -5.46 -0.83
CA TYR A 57 18.40 -6.90 -0.70
C TYR A 57 16.98 -7.44 -0.58
N SER A 58 16.69 -8.51 -1.33
CA SER A 58 15.39 -9.18 -1.31
C SER A 58 15.59 -10.69 -1.26
N ASN A 59 14.79 -11.38 -0.45
CA ASN A 59 14.75 -12.85 -0.41
C ASN A 59 13.66 -13.43 -1.33
N LEU A 60 13.03 -12.61 -2.18
CA LEU A 60 11.91 -13.04 -3.03
C LEU A 60 12.28 -14.24 -3.93
N SER A 61 13.49 -14.29 -4.48
CA SER A 61 13.92 -15.42 -5.34
C SER A 61 13.86 -16.78 -4.64
N GLU A 62 14.08 -16.82 -3.33
CA GLU A 62 14.00 -18.07 -2.54
C GLU A 62 12.54 -18.49 -2.24
N CYS A 63 11.59 -17.59 -2.50
CA CYS A 63 10.19 -17.73 -2.15
C CYS A 63 9.23 -17.79 -3.35
N GLU A 64 9.74 -17.87 -4.58
CA GLU A 64 8.92 -17.89 -5.80
C GLU A 64 7.79 -18.92 -5.77
N ARG A 65 8.04 -20.09 -5.16
CA ARG A 65 7.05 -21.17 -5.00
C ARG A 65 5.81 -20.79 -4.16
N THR A 66 5.87 -19.70 -3.39
CA THR A 66 4.76 -19.22 -2.56
C THR A 66 4.01 -18.07 -3.21
N PHE A 67 4.49 -17.54 -4.34
CA PHE A 67 3.85 -16.42 -5.01
C PHE A 67 2.51 -16.84 -5.57
N ARG A 68 1.54 -15.94 -5.47
CA ARG A 68 0.27 -16.13 -6.15
C ARG A 68 0.42 -15.66 -7.59
N SER A 69 0.02 -16.46 -8.57
CA SER A 69 -0.06 -15.99 -9.96
C SER A 69 -1.23 -15.01 -10.13
N PRO A 70 -1.08 -13.96 -10.97
CA PRO A 70 -2.17 -13.04 -11.27
C PRO A 70 -3.32 -13.77 -11.97
N ARG A 71 -4.54 -13.50 -11.52
CA ARG A 71 -5.79 -14.05 -12.08
C ARG A 71 -6.86 -12.99 -12.31
N LEU A 72 -6.74 -11.85 -11.65
CA LEU A 72 -7.70 -10.75 -11.66
C LEU A 72 -7.13 -9.55 -12.41
N TYR A 73 -7.98 -8.58 -12.72
CA TYR A 73 -7.54 -7.30 -13.26
C TYR A 73 -6.72 -6.52 -12.22
N GLU A 74 -7.19 -6.51 -10.97
CA GLU A 74 -6.57 -5.87 -9.81
C GLU A 74 -5.21 -6.47 -9.47
N ASP A 75 -5.03 -7.77 -9.71
CA ASP A 75 -3.73 -8.43 -9.59
C ASP A 75 -2.70 -7.82 -10.53
N ALA A 76 -3.08 -7.63 -11.80
CA ALA A 76 -2.21 -7.04 -12.80
C ALA A 76 -1.88 -5.58 -12.48
N LEU A 77 -2.81 -4.84 -11.87
CA LEU A 77 -2.56 -3.48 -11.39
C LEU A 77 -1.53 -3.46 -10.25
N VAL A 78 -1.66 -4.37 -9.28
CA VAL A 78 -0.71 -4.50 -8.17
C VAL A 78 0.68 -4.93 -8.67
N GLU A 79 0.76 -5.90 -9.59
CA GLU A 79 2.04 -6.28 -10.23
C GLU A 79 2.65 -5.14 -11.06
N ALA A 80 1.83 -4.38 -11.79
CA ALA A 80 2.30 -3.22 -12.56
C ALA A 80 2.90 -2.12 -11.67
N ALA A 81 2.46 -2.03 -10.41
CA ALA A 81 3.04 -1.16 -9.38
C ALA A 81 4.31 -1.76 -8.72
N GLY A 82 4.79 -2.91 -9.19
CA GLY A 82 6.06 -3.53 -8.77
C GLY A 82 5.93 -4.54 -7.63
N TRP A 83 4.72 -4.90 -7.21
CA TRP A 83 4.50 -5.80 -6.09
C TRP A 83 4.50 -7.26 -6.50
N THR A 84 5.02 -8.13 -5.63
CA THR A 84 4.85 -9.58 -5.77
C THR A 84 3.58 -10.02 -5.05
N LEU A 85 2.65 -10.67 -5.75
CA LEU A 85 1.37 -11.10 -5.18
C LEU A 85 1.56 -12.22 -4.15
N THR A 86 0.88 -12.08 -3.01
CA THR A 86 0.94 -13.04 -1.90
C THR A 86 -0.44 -13.24 -1.27
N GLY A 87 -0.63 -14.38 -0.58
CA GLY A 87 -1.91 -14.77 0.02
C GLY A 87 -3.06 -14.88 -1.00
N PRO A 88 -4.29 -15.18 -0.54
CA PRO A 88 -5.46 -15.17 -1.41
C PRO A 88 -5.89 -13.74 -1.76
N ALA A 89 -6.59 -13.57 -2.87
CA ALA A 89 -7.44 -12.40 -3.08
C ALA A 89 -8.76 -12.60 -2.32
N TYR A 90 -9.31 -11.53 -1.74
CA TYR A 90 -10.61 -11.53 -1.08
C TYR A 90 -11.59 -10.75 -1.93
N ILE A 91 -12.74 -11.34 -2.25
CA ILE A 91 -13.73 -10.73 -3.14
C ILE A 91 -15.11 -10.83 -2.51
N PHE A 92 -15.83 -9.71 -2.46
CA PHE A 92 -17.25 -9.66 -2.10
C PHE A 92 -17.95 -8.61 -2.96
N GLY A 93 -18.92 -9.04 -3.78
CA GLY A 93 -19.56 -8.14 -4.74
C GLY A 93 -18.51 -7.54 -5.67
N ASP A 94 -18.49 -6.20 -5.73
CA ASP A 94 -17.56 -5.44 -6.58
C ASP A 94 -16.27 -5.08 -5.85
N THR A 95 -16.14 -5.42 -4.55
CA THR A 95 -14.96 -5.12 -3.74
C THR A 95 -13.96 -6.26 -3.81
N THR A 96 -12.73 -5.92 -4.18
CA THR A 96 -11.59 -6.84 -4.27
C THR A 96 -10.45 -6.34 -3.40
N LEU A 97 -9.89 -7.22 -2.58
CA LEU A 97 -8.66 -6.96 -1.84
C LEU A 97 -7.54 -7.87 -2.35
N VAL A 98 -6.41 -7.25 -2.64
CA VAL A 98 -5.19 -7.91 -3.11
C VAL A 98 -4.05 -7.57 -2.16
N MET A 99 -3.26 -8.57 -1.77
CA MET A 99 -2.03 -8.35 -1.02
C MET A 99 -0.81 -8.46 -1.94
N GLY A 100 0.13 -7.54 -1.74
CA GLY A 100 1.43 -7.53 -2.41
C GLY A 100 2.55 -7.37 -1.39
N MET A 101 3.68 -8.04 -1.62
CA MET A 101 4.90 -7.91 -0.83
C MET A 101 6.07 -7.47 -1.71
N ALA A 102 6.99 -6.69 -1.12
CA ALA A 102 8.26 -6.32 -1.76
C ALA A 102 9.44 -7.18 -1.27
N ASN A 103 9.25 -7.89 -0.14
CA ASN A 103 10.25 -8.81 0.40
C ASN A 103 9.60 -10.00 1.12
N ALA A 104 10.43 -10.93 1.57
CA ALA A 104 10.05 -12.00 2.46
C ALA A 104 11.18 -12.34 3.43
N ASP A 105 10.84 -13.02 4.54
CA ASP A 105 11.84 -13.65 5.39
C ASP A 105 12.21 -15.08 4.93
N GLY A 106 13.16 -15.73 5.61
CA GLY A 106 13.64 -17.07 5.26
C GLY A 106 12.60 -18.20 5.36
N MET A 107 11.40 -17.92 5.90
CA MET A 107 10.26 -18.84 5.90
C MET A 107 9.17 -18.40 4.92
N CYS A 108 9.47 -17.46 4.02
CA CYS A 108 8.58 -16.89 3.01
C CYS A 108 7.33 -16.20 3.57
N ARG A 109 7.45 -15.59 4.75
CA ARG A 109 6.41 -14.69 5.27
C ARG A 109 6.62 -13.29 4.68
N PRO A 110 5.54 -12.57 4.32
CA PRO A 110 5.64 -11.30 3.62
C PRO A 110 6.28 -10.21 4.49
N PHE A 111 7.23 -9.49 3.90
CA PHE A 111 7.89 -8.31 4.46
C PHE A 111 7.72 -7.15 3.48
N SER A 112 7.71 -5.93 4.01
CA SER A 112 7.44 -4.70 3.28
C SER A 112 6.21 -4.89 2.40
N TYR A 113 5.11 -5.32 3.01
CA TYR A 113 3.89 -5.71 2.31
C TYR A 113 2.74 -4.75 2.59
N GLN A 114 1.74 -4.80 1.72
CA GLN A 114 0.54 -3.98 1.81
C GLN A 114 -0.68 -4.76 1.29
N ALA A 115 -1.86 -4.36 1.76
CA ALA A 115 -3.16 -4.81 1.27
C ALA A 115 -3.88 -3.65 0.56
N PHE A 116 -4.19 -3.85 -0.71
CA PHE A 116 -4.80 -2.89 -1.63
C PHE A 116 -6.27 -3.22 -1.81
N VAL A 117 -7.15 -2.23 -1.67
CA VAL A 117 -8.60 -2.37 -1.85
C VAL A 117 -9.02 -1.71 -3.14
N PHE A 118 -9.85 -2.41 -3.89
CA PHE A 118 -10.42 -2.00 -5.16
C PHE A 118 -11.93 -2.14 -5.15
N VAL A 119 -12.62 -1.30 -5.91
CA VAL A 119 -14.06 -1.36 -6.17
C VAL A 119 -14.27 -1.29 -7.68
N ASP A 120 -14.84 -2.34 -8.28
CA ASP A 120 -15.05 -2.44 -9.73
C ASP A 120 -13.77 -2.13 -10.55
N GLY A 121 -12.61 -2.58 -10.06
CA GLY A 121 -11.30 -2.34 -10.67
C GLY A 121 -10.62 -1.01 -10.34
N ASP A 122 -11.32 -0.07 -9.70
CA ASP A 122 -10.74 1.22 -9.29
C ASP A 122 -10.13 1.15 -7.89
N PHE A 123 -8.94 1.74 -7.71
CA PHE A 123 -8.22 1.72 -6.44
C PHE A 123 -8.86 2.64 -5.41
N ALA A 124 -9.26 2.08 -4.26
CA ALA A 124 -9.93 2.80 -3.17
C ALA A 124 -8.97 3.20 -2.04
N GLY A 125 -7.87 2.48 -1.87
CA GLY A 125 -6.89 2.75 -0.81
C GLY A 125 -6.17 1.51 -0.27
N THR A 126 -5.38 1.71 0.76
CA THR A 126 -4.67 0.65 1.49
C THR A 126 -5.24 0.43 2.88
N LEU A 127 -5.13 -0.80 3.41
CA LEU A 127 -5.54 -1.11 4.78
C LEU A 127 -4.56 -0.61 5.86
N SER A 128 -3.37 -0.12 5.48
CA SER A 128 -2.44 0.50 6.42
C SER A 128 -1.76 1.69 5.73
N PRO A 129 -1.47 2.79 6.45
CA PRO A 129 -0.69 3.91 5.91
C PRO A 129 0.77 3.52 5.64
N ASN A 130 1.26 2.50 6.33
CA ASN A 130 2.66 2.11 6.34
C ASN A 130 2.82 0.71 5.75
N LEU A 131 4.03 0.40 5.27
CA LEU A 131 4.36 -0.98 4.93
C LEU A 131 4.48 -1.82 6.18
N MET A 132 3.98 -3.05 6.11
CA MET A 132 3.97 -3.98 7.22
C MET A 132 5.05 -5.04 7.03
N ASP A 133 5.58 -5.55 8.14
CA ASP A 133 6.39 -6.76 8.18
C ASP A 133 5.67 -7.84 8.97
N SER A 134 5.79 -9.09 8.54
CA SER A 134 5.17 -10.19 9.27
C SER A 134 5.74 -10.30 10.67
N ARG A 135 4.85 -10.40 11.67
CA ARG A 135 5.19 -10.51 13.10
C ARG A 135 5.81 -9.25 13.70
N THR A 136 5.39 -8.08 13.22
CA THR A 136 5.65 -6.80 13.89
C THR A 136 4.35 -6.20 14.40
N ASP A 137 4.48 -5.18 15.27
CA ASP A 137 3.34 -4.38 15.68
C ASP A 137 2.69 -3.70 14.47
N GLY A 138 1.36 -3.69 14.43
CA GLY A 138 0.58 -3.15 13.32
C GLY A 138 0.55 -4.02 12.05
N SER A 139 1.04 -5.26 12.10
CA SER A 139 0.99 -6.17 10.95
C SER A 139 -0.38 -6.83 10.78
N LEU A 140 -0.93 -6.77 9.56
CA LEU A 140 -2.20 -7.40 9.20
C LEU A 140 -2.11 -8.93 9.28
N TYR A 141 -3.07 -9.59 9.93
CA TYR A 141 -3.12 -11.06 10.02
C TYR A 141 -4.46 -11.68 9.59
N ASP A 142 -5.56 -10.92 9.59
CA ASP A 142 -6.87 -11.40 9.11
C ASP A 142 -7.64 -10.25 8.45
N VAL A 143 -8.48 -10.60 7.47
CA VAL A 143 -9.38 -9.68 6.78
C VAL A 143 -10.71 -10.36 6.51
N ARG A 144 -11.80 -9.64 6.74
CA ARG A 144 -13.16 -10.13 6.49
C ARG A 144 -13.95 -9.08 5.72
N LEU A 145 -14.46 -9.48 4.55
CA LEU A 145 -15.41 -8.70 3.77
C LEU A 145 -16.81 -9.18 4.16
N TYR A 146 -17.63 -8.30 4.74
CA TYR A 146 -19.02 -8.64 5.12
C TYR A 146 -20.02 -8.36 4.03
N ASN A 147 -19.78 -7.27 3.31
CA ASN A 147 -20.55 -6.80 2.19
C ASN A 147 -19.61 -6.08 1.20
N ASP A 148 -20.18 -5.51 0.16
CA ASP A 148 -19.49 -4.73 -0.86
C ASP A 148 -18.89 -3.41 -0.33
N GLY A 149 -19.44 -2.82 0.72
CA GLY A 149 -19.00 -1.52 1.26
C GLY A 149 -18.23 -1.56 2.58
N SER A 150 -17.96 -2.75 3.15
CA SER A 150 -17.45 -2.87 4.51
C SER A 150 -16.43 -3.99 4.72
N ILE A 151 -15.30 -3.64 5.33
CA ILE A 151 -14.17 -4.55 5.59
C ILE A 151 -13.80 -4.47 7.07
N ASP A 152 -13.64 -5.62 7.73
CA ASP A 152 -12.83 -5.71 8.95
C ASP A 152 -11.41 -6.09 8.58
N ALA A 153 -10.44 -5.33 9.09
CA ALA A 153 -9.05 -5.72 9.08
C ALA A 153 -8.54 -5.87 10.50
N PHE A 154 -7.79 -6.94 10.74
CA PHE A 154 -7.24 -7.24 12.05
C PHE A 154 -5.72 -7.20 12.02
N PHE A 155 -5.15 -6.44 12.95
CA PHE A 155 -3.72 -6.16 13.06
C PHE A 155 -3.18 -6.73 14.37
N ASN A 156 -1.98 -7.28 14.32
CA ASN A 156 -1.27 -7.74 15.51
C ASN A 156 -0.84 -6.54 16.36
N ARG A 157 -0.99 -6.66 17.68
CA ARG A 157 -0.41 -5.72 18.65
C ARG A 157 0.70 -6.39 19.45
N TYR A 158 1.96 -6.13 19.07
CA TYR A 158 3.14 -6.71 19.74
C TYR A 158 3.66 -5.79 20.83
N ALA A 159 3.77 -6.31 22.06
CA ALA A 159 4.52 -5.70 23.14
C ALA A 159 6.02 -6.02 23.01
N PRO A 160 6.93 -5.21 23.60
CA PRO A 160 8.36 -5.50 23.61
C PRO A 160 8.72 -6.86 24.21
N GLU A 161 7.90 -7.38 25.12
CA GLU A 161 8.08 -8.66 25.80
C GLU A 161 7.53 -9.85 25.01
N ASP A 162 6.79 -9.61 23.93
CA ASP A 162 6.17 -10.67 23.14
C ASP A 162 7.22 -11.50 22.40
N ALA A 163 7.02 -12.81 22.41
CA ALA A 163 7.76 -13.68 21.53
C ALA A 163 7.35 -13.41 20.09
N LEU A 164 8.31 -13.40 19.15
CA LEU A 164 8.05 -13.17 17.72
C LEU A 164 7.00 -14.10 17.09
N CYS A 165 6.65 -15.22 17.73
CA CYS A 165 5.61 -16.10 17.20
C CYS A 165 4.19 -15.56 17.38
N CYS A 166 3.93 -14.78 18.44
CA CYS A 166 2.58 -14.46 18.87
C CYS A 166 2.51 -13.07 19.52
N ALA A 167 1.66 -12.21 18.97
CA ALA A 167 1.28 -10.94 19.59
C ALA A 167 0.37 -11.19 20.81
N SER A 168 0.55 -10.42 21.88
CA SER A 168 -0.28 -10.47 23.09
C SER A 168 -1.63 -9.76 22.95
N ALA A 169 -1.79 -8.92 21.93
CA ALA A 169 -3.04 -8.22 21.66
C ALA A 169 -3.33 -8.13 20.15
N GLU A 170 -4.50 -7.61 19.81
CA GLU A 170 -4.91 -7.27 18.45
C GLU A 170 -5.70 -5.97 18.40
N SER A 171 -5.62 -5.29 17.27
CA SER A 171 -6.48 -4.16 16.94
C SER A 171 -7.31 -4.50 15.71
N ARG A 172 -8.60 -4.21 15.79
CA ARG A 172 -9.54 -4.30 14.67
C ARG A 172 -9.87 -2.89 14.18
N ILE A 173 -9.72 -2.66 12.88
CA ILE A 173 -10.29 -1.48 12.22
C ILE A 173 -11.42 -1.95 11.32
N PHE A 174 -12.57 -1.29 11.47
CA PHE A 174 -13.66 -1.38 10.52
C PHE A 174 -13.47 -0.31 9.45
N TYR A 175 -13.54 -0.69 8.19
CA TYR A 175 -13.43 0.23 7.06
C TYR A 175 -14.77 0.32 6.34
N ASN A 176 -15.13 1.55 5.96
CA ASN A 176 -16.21 1.83 5.01
C ASN A 176 -15.61 2.18 3.66
N ILE A 177 -16.35 1.88 2.60
CA ILE A 177 -16.05 2.32 1.24
C ILE A 177 -17.08 3.38 0.85
N GLU A 178 -16.61 4.56 0.52
CA GLU A 178 -17.43 5.68 0.07
C GLU A 178 -17.25 5.88 -1.44
N SER A 179 -18.35 6.18 -2.14
CA SER A 179 -18.30 6.64 -3.52
C SER A 179 -18.13 8.16 -3.54
N THR A 180 -17.12 8.64 -4.26
CA THR A 180 -16.88 10.07 -4.48
C THR A 180 -16.89 10.39 -5.97
N ASP A 181 -16.91 11.67 -6.32
CA ASP A 181 -16.82 12.11 -7.73
C ASP A 181 -15.48 11.72 -8.39
N ASP A 182 -14.42 11.54 -7.58
CA ASP A 182 -13.06 11.22 -8.03
C ASP A 182 -12.73 9.71 -7.92
N GLY A 183 -13.71 8.87 -7.57
CA GLY A 183 -13.56 7.42 -7.42
C GLY A 183 -13.91 6.87 -6.03
N PRO A 184 -13.73 5.57 -5.78
CA PRO A 184 -13.96 4.98 -4.47
C PRO A 184 -12.93 5.47 -3.45
N LEU A 185 -13.35 5.56 -2.19
CA LEU A 185 -12.51 5.96 -1.06
C LEU A 185 -12.67 4.96 0.09
N LEU A 186 -11.57 4.36 0.50
CA LEU A 186 -11.51 3.53 1.69
C LEU A 186 -11.32 4.41 2.95
N VAL A 187 -12.25 4.33 3.90
CA VAL A 187 -12.28 5.14 5.11
C VAL A 187 -12.17 4.27 6.37
N PRO A 188 -11.02 4.28 7.09
CA PRO A 188 -10.90 3.64 8.39
C PRO A 188 -11.83 4.31 9.40
N GLN A 189 -12.52 3.50 10.21
CA GLN A 189 -13.29 3.97 11.35
C GLN A 189 -12.44 3.84 12.61
N PHE A 190 -12.12 4.98 13.19
CA PHE A 190 -11.30 5.09 14.40
C PHE A 190 -12.13 5.45 15.63
N PRO A 191 -11.62 5.17 16.85
CA PRO A 191 -10.37 4.46 17.15
C PRO A 191 -10.44 2.96 16.81
N ALA A 192 -9.29 2.32 16.62
CA ALA A 192 -9.24 0.88 16.45
C ALA A 192 -9.72 0.16 17.73
N ASP A 193 -10.53 -0.89 17.57
CA ASP A 193 -10.98 -1.72 18.69
C ASP A 193 -9.84 -2.67 19.09
N THR A 194 -9.19 -2.38 20.21
CA THR A 194 -8.00 -3.11 20.67
C THR A 194 -8.34 -4.01 21.83
N THR A 195 -7.98 -5.28 21.73
CA THR A 195 -8.26 -6.30 22.75
C THR A 195 -7.04 -7.16 23.02
N ASP A 196 -6.88 -7.55 24.29
CA ASP A 196 -5.88 -8.52 24.69
C ASP A 196 -6.26 -9.90 24.16
N ARG A 197 -5.28 -10.62 23.61
CA ARG A 197 -5.45 -12.02 23.26
C ARG A 197 -5.24 -12.86 24.51
N PRO A 198 -6.08 -13.88 24.75
CA PRO A 198 -5.78 -14.87 25.76
C PRO A 198 -4.40 -15.48 25.44
N SER A 199 -3.50 -15.49 26.43
CA SER A 199 -2.25 -16.24 26.29
C SER A 199 -2.59 -17.70 25.97
N PRO A 200 -1.95 -18.30 24.96
CA PRO A 200 -2.16 -19.71 24.61
C PRO A 200 -1.75 -20.66 25.75
#